data_AF-A0A968KMP2-F1
#
_entry.id   AF-A0A968KMP2-F1
#
_cell.length_a   1.000
_cell.length_b   1.000
_cell.length_c   1.000
_cell.angle_alpha   90.00
_cell.angle_beta   90.00
_cell.angle_gamma   90.00
#
_symmetry.space_group_name_H-M   'P 1'
#
loop_
_entity.id
_entity.type
_entity.pdbx_description
1 polymer ?
#
loop_
_entity_poly.entity_id
_entity_poly.type
_entity_poly.pdbx_seq_one_letter_code
_entity_poly.pdbx_strand_id
1 'polypeptide(L)'
;SSEKFLAIFAEDLKDIGIRFEIDKKDLAAWMKDMDKFNFDMTWAAWGGSLRPDPEGMWLSREADRVGGNNVTGFRDDRVDRIIEEQKSVFDIHRRQELLRELDRI
;
A
#
# COMPACT_ATOMS: atom_id res chain seq x y z
N SER A 1 -18.44 3.25 9.43
CA SER A 1 -17.95 2.01 10.07
C SER A 1 -17.46 1.09 8.97
N SER A 2 -16.24 0.55 9.09
CA SER A 2 -15.65 -0.40 8.12
C SER A 2 -16.54 -1.61 7.88
N GLU A 3 -17.32 -2.03 8.88
CA GLU A 3 -18.23 -3.18 8.79
C GLU A 3 -19.31 -3.02 7.70
N LYS A 4 -19.88 -1.82 7.55
CA LYS A 4 -20.91 -1.59 6.53
C LYS A 4 -20.33 -1.68 5.12
N PHE A 5 -19.11 -1.17 4.94
CA PHE A 5 -18.42 -1.22 3.66
C PHE A 5 -18.06 -2.66 3.29
N LEU A 6 -17.47 -3.42 4.23
CA LEU A 6 -17.10 -4.81 4.00
C LEU A 6 -18.31 -5.71 3.71
N ALA A 7 -19.47 -5.43 4.33
CA ALA A 7 -20.70 -6.17 4.04
C ALA A 7 -21.22 -5.94 2.61
N ILE A 8 -21.15 -4.70 2.10
CA ILE A 8 -21.53 -4.40 0.70
C ILE A 8 -20.56 -5.10 -0.25
N PHE A 9 -19.26 -4.99 -0.01
CA PHE A 9 -18.25 -5.63 -0.84
C PHE A 9 -18.36 -7.17 -0.83
N ALA A 10 -18.75 -7.77 0.31
CA ALA A 10 -19.01 -9.20 0.41
C ALA A 10 -20.17 -9.66 -0.49
N GLU A 11 -21.27 -8.90 -0.54
CA GLU A 11 -22.40 -9.24 -1.43
C GLU A 11 -22.00 -9.08 -2.91
N ASP A 12 -21.28 -8.02 -3.28
CA ASP A 12 -20.80 -7.83 -4.66
C ASP A 12 -19.88 -8.99 -5.11
N LEU A 13 -18.98 -9.46 -4.24
CA LEU A 13 -18.11 -10.61 -4.52
C LEU A 13 -18.90 -11.92 -4.63
N LYS A 14 -19.94 -12.08 -3.82
CA LYS A 14 -20.81 -13.26 -3.84
C LYS A 14 -21.62 -13.36 -5.12
N ASP A 15 -22.06 -12.24 -5.70
CA ASP A 15 -22.77 -12.21 -6.98
C ASP A 15 -21.95 -12.78 -8.14
N ILE A 16 -20.62 -12.67 -8.07
CA ILE A 16 -19.68 -13.28 -9.02
C ILE A 16 -19.07 -14.60 -8.52
N GLY A 17 -19.57 -15.16 -7.43
CA GLY A 17 -19.19 -16.47 -6.90
C GLY A 17 -17.89 -16.49 -6.08
N ILE A 18 -17.40 -15.34 -5.63
CA ILE A 18 -16.21 -15.25 -4.75
C ILE A 18 -16.66 -15.28 -3.28
N ARG A 19 -16.11 -16.23 -2.52
CA ARG A 19 -16.34 -16.30 -1.06
C ARG A 19 -15.42 -15.32 -0.35
N PHE A 20 -16.00 -14.37 0.40
CA PHE A 20 -15.27 -13.40 1.20
C PHE A 20 -15.52 -13.62 2.70
N GLU A 21 -14.46 -13.93 3.44
CA GLU A 21 -14.53 -14.16 4.89
C GLU A 21 -13.91 -12.98 5.64
N ILE A 22 -14.68 -12.38 6.55
CA ILE A 22 -14.24 -11.24 7.34
C ILE A 22 -13.79 -11.72 8.72
N ASP A 23 -12.49 -11.71 8.95
CA ASP A 23 -11.90 -11.99 10.27
C ASP A 23 -11.69 -10.68 11.05
N LYS A 24 -12.43 -10.50 12.15
CA LYS A 24 -12.31 -9.32 13.01
C LYS A 24 -11.33 -9.59 14.14
N LYS A 25 -10.17 -8.92 14.06
CA LYS A 25 -9.10 -9.00 15.05
C LYS A 25 -9.06 -7.76 15.93
N ASP A 26 -8.56 -7.92 17.16
CA ASP A 26 -8.10 -6.78 17.94
C ASP A 26 -6.82 -6.17 17.33
N LEU A 27 -6.44 -4.98 17.79
CA LEU A 27 -5.30 -4.24 17.24
C LEU A 27 -3.99 -5.03 17.34
N ALA A 28 -3.75 -5.76 18.45
CA ALA A 28 -2.49 -6.45 18.68
C ALA A 28 -2.35 -7.68 17.77
N ALA A 29 -3.43 -8.45 17.62
CA ALA A 29 -3.49 -9.57 16.68
C ALA A 29 -3.34 -9.08 15.24
N TRP A 30 -4.02 -8.00 14.86
CA TRP A 30 -3.90 -7.38 13.54
C TRP A 30 -2.47 -6.91 13.26
N MET A 31 -1.83 -6.15 14.17
CA MET A 31 -0.45 -5.68 14.00
C MET A 31 0.54 -6.84 13.81
N LYS A 32 0.37 -7.93 14.56
CA LYS A 32 1.23 -9.12 14.43
C LYS A 32 1.12 -9.78 13.05
N ASP A 33 -0.08 -9.81 12.47
CA ASP A 33 -0.27 -10.33 11.11
C ASP A 33 0.25 -9.35 10.06
N MET A 34 0.09 -8.05 10.28
CA MET A 34 0.65 -7.01 9.41
C MET A 34 2.17 -7.08 9.33
N ASP A 35 2.86 -7.22 10.46
CA ASP A 35 4.33 -7.35 10.51
C ASP A 35 4.84 -8.54 9.69
N LYS A 36 4.02 -9.59 9.58
CA LYS A 36 4.33 -10.84 8.88
C LYS A 36 3.71 -10.94 7.49
N PHE A 37 3.00 -9.91 7.04
CA PHE A 37 2.19 -9.93 5.82
C PHE A 37 1.24 -11.16 5.74
N ASN A 38 0.69 -11.58 6.88
CA ASN A 38 -0.15 -12.76 7.02
C ASN A 38 -1.64 -12.41 6.83
N PHE A 39 -2.00 -12.00 5.63
CA PHE A 39 -3.38 -11.65 5.25
C PHE A 39 -3.54 -11.72 3.73
N ASP A 40 -4.75 -12.04 3.26
CA ASP A 40 -5.09 -11.91 1.83
C ASP A 40 -5.52 -10.46 1.51
N MET A 41 -6.27 -9.84 2.42
CA MET A 41 -6.69 -8.46 2.35
C MET A 41 -6.77 -7.85 3.76
N THR A 42 -6.37 -6.59 3.89
CA THR A 42 -6.36 -5.87 5.16
C THR A 42 -6.88 -4.45 4.98
N TRP A 43 -7.32 -3.84 6.08
CA TRP A 43 -7.64 -2.43 6.10
C TRP A 43 -6.41 -1.63 6.53
N ALA A 44 -5.76 -0.98 5.58
CA ALA A 44 -4.61 -0.10 5.83
C ALA A 44 -4.89 1.32 5.32
N ALA A 45 -4.19 2.29 5.87
CA ALA A 45 -4.28 3.68 5.45
C ALA A 45 -2.88 4.25 5.24
N TRP A 46 -2.71 5.02 4.16
CA TRP A 46 -1.50 5.77 3.88
C TRP A 46 -1.71 7.24 4.19
N GLY A 47 -0.74 7.84 4.89
CA GLY A 47 -0.69 9.27 5.12
C GLY A 47 0.22 9.95 4.10
N GLY A 48 -0.21 11.13 3.63
CA GLY A 48 0.65 12.01 2.84
C GLY A 48 1.52 12.90 3.74
N SER A 49 2.69 13.31 3.25
CA SER A 49 3.55 14.31 3.89
C SER A 49 3.72 15.53 2.99
N LEU A 50 4.15 16.67 3.56
CA LEU A 50 4.41 17.90 2.80
C LEU A 50 5.50 17.71 1.73
N ARG A 51 6.44 16.80 1.99
CA ARG A 51 7.47 16.36 1.04
C ARG A 51 7.32 14.85 0.88
N PRO A 52 6.52 14.38 -0.08
CA PRO A 52 6.24 12.96 -0.24
C PRO A 52 7.54 12.18 -0.46
N ASP A 53 7.67 11.09 0.28
CA ASP A 53 8.74 10.12 0.09
C ASP A 53 8.11 8.74 -0.14
N PRO A 54 8.04 8.27 -1.39
CA PRO A 54 7.42 6.99 -1.74
C PRO A 54 8.24 5.77 -1.33
N GLU A 55 9.51 5.92 -0.95
CA GLU A 55 10.45 4.80 -0.83
C GLU A 55 9.95 3.68 0.10
N GLY A 56 9.59 4.03 1.34
CA GLY A 56 9.20 3.05 2.34
C GLY A 56 7.94 2.25 2.00
N MET A 57 7.10 2.77 1.09
CA MET A 57 5.81 2.20 0.72
C MET A 57 5.87 1.45 -0.61
N TRP A 58 6.70 1.89 -1.55
CA TRP A 58 6.60 1.48 -2.96
C TRP A 58 7.91 0.96 -3.56
N LEU A 59 9.06 1.14 -2.91
CA LEU A 59 10.32 0.61 -3.43
C LEU A 59 10.33 -0.92 -3.32
N SER A 60 10.68 -1.61 -4.41
CA SER A 60 10.59 -3.08 -4.50
C SER A 60 11.38 -3.82 -3.42
N ARG A 61 12.49 -3.24 -2.94
CA ARG A 61 13.28 -3.83 -1.85
C ARG A 61 12.54 -3.87 -0.51
N GLU A 62 11.60 -2.94 -0.30
CA GLU A 62 10.83 -2.86 0.94
C GLU A 62 9.72 -3.91 0.99
N ALA A 63 9.36 -4.51 -0.15
CA ALA A 63 8.34 -5.56 -0.21
C ALA A 63 8.76 -6.87 0.49
N ASP A 64 10.06 -7.15 0.64
CA ASP A 64 10.57 -8.29 1.42
C ASP A 64 10.88 -7.95 2.88
N ARG A 65 10.76 -6.67 3.24
CA ARG A 65 11.14 -6.22 4.58
C ARG A 65 10.03 -6.52 5.56
N VAL A 66 10.25 -7.53 6.40
CA VAL A 66 9.36 -7.87 7.53
C VAL A 66 9.13 -6.63 8.41
N GLY A 67 7.87 -6.31 8.70
CA GLY A 67 7.47 -5.08 9.41
C GLY A 67 7.70 -3.78 8.62
N GLY A 68 7.89 -3.87 7.30
CA GLY A 68 8.00 -2.72 6.40
C GLY A 68 6.64 -2.06 6.12
N ASN A 69 6.68 -0.85 5.55
CA ASN A 69 5.46 -0.09 5.20
C ASN A 69 4.92 -0.44 3.80
N ASN A 70 5.61 -1.28 3.04
CA ASN A 70 5.13 -1.82 1.77
C ASN A 70 4.14 -2.98 2.04
N VAL A 71 2.98 -2.63 2.59
CA VAL A 71 1.90 -3.55 2.99
C VAL A 71 1.35 -4.35 1.80
N THR A 72 1.42 -3.79 0.60
CA THR A 72 0.92 -4.42 -0.63
C THR A 72 1.92 -5.40 -1.25
N GLY A 73 3.18 -5.40 -0.80
CA GLY A 73 4.25 -6.16 -1.43
C GLY A 73 4.57 -5.68 -2.85
N PHE A 74 4.28 -4.41 -3.16
CA PHE A 74 4.41 -3.84 -4.49
C PHE A 74 5.86 -3.86 -5.00
N ARG A 75 6.05 -4.20 -6.27
CA ARG A 75 7.35 -4.21 -6.95
C ARG A 75 7.18 -3.81 -8.40
N ASP A 76 7.96 -2.85 -8.85
CA ASP A 76 8.00 -2.42 -10.24
C ASP A 76 9.31 -1.67 -10.54
N ASP A 77 10.03 -2.11 -11.57
CA ASP A 77 11.34 -1.54 -11.93
C ASP A 77 11.24 -0.06 -12.37
N ARG A 78 10.10 0.38 -12.92
CA ARG A 78 9.89 1.78 -13.32
C ARG A 78 9.65 2.64 -12.09
N VAL A 79 8.86 2.17 -11.13
CA VAL A 79 8.68 2.85 -9.83
C VAL A 79 10.01 2.98 -9.12
N ASP A 80 10.82 1.91 -9.05
CA ASP A 80 12.14 1.96 -8.42
C ASP A 80 13.05 3.03 -9.05
N ARG A 81 13.06 3.14 -10.38
CA ARG A 81 13.82 4.18 -11.08
C ARG A 81 13.33 5.59 -10.74
N ILE A 82 12.01 5.81 -10.69
CA ILE A 82 11.44 7.11 -10.35
C ILE A 82 11.78 7.49 -8.90
N ILE A 83 11.69 6.53 -7.97
CA ILE A 83 12.05 6.71 -6.57
C ILE A 83 13.53 7.07 -6.40
N GLU A 84 14.42 6.49 -7.21
CA GLU A 84 15.84 6.85 -7.16
C GLU A 84 16.13 8.20 -7.81
N GLU A 85 15.52 8.50 -8.98
CA GLU A 85 15.70 9.78 -9.68
C GLU A 85 15.28 10.95 -8.78
N GLN A 86 14.09 10.88 -8.17
CA GLN A 86 13.53 12.00 -7.41
C GLN A 86 14.40 12.44 -6.22
N LYS A 87 15.19 11.53 -5.63
CA LYS A 87 16.11 11.84 -4.51
C LYS A 87 17.18 12.86 -4.88
N SER A 88 17.60 12.85 -6.14
CA SER A 88 18.65 13.73 -6.67
C SER A 88 18.10 15.04 -7.25
N VAL A 89 16.77 15.18 -7.35
CA VAL A 89 16.11 16.34 -7.96
C VAL A 89 15.88 17.44 -6.92
N PHE A 90 16.57 18.57 -7.11
CA PHE A 90 16.41 19.77 -6.30
C PHE A 90 15.30 20.71 -6.79
N ASP A 91 14.95 20.64 -8.08
CA ASP A 91 13.84 21.39 -8.65
C ASP A 91 12.50 20.80 -8.20
N ILE A 92 11.70 21.59 -7.50
CA ILE A 92 10.44 21.14 -6.90
C ILE A 92 9.43 20.75 -7.97
N HIS A 93 9.36 21.47 -9.10
CA HIS A 93 8.42 21.18 -10.17
C HIS A 93 8.76 19.86 -10.85
N ARG A 94 10.05 19.65 -11.17
CA ARG A 94 10.53 18.39 -11.73
C ARG A 94 10.27 17.21 -10.79
N ARG A 95 10.51 17.38 -9.49
CA ARG A 95 10.20 16.32 -8.50
C ARG A 95 8.70 16.02 -8.45
N GLN A 96 7.84 17.03 -8.53
CA GLN A 96 6.38 16.83 -8.57
C GLN A 96 5.92 16.11 -9.83
N GLU A 97 6.52 16.38 -10.99
CA GLU A 97 6.24 15.66 -12.23
C GLU A 97 6.55 14.17 -12.09
N LEU A 98 7.70 13.82 -11.52
CA LEU A 98 8.10 12.44 -11.24
C LEU A 98 7.13 11.75 -10.28
N LEU A 99 6.74 12.40 -9.19
CA LEU A 99 5.78 11.83 -8.24
C LEU A 99 4.38 11.64 -8.86
N ARG A 100 3.96 12.54 -9.77
CA ARG A 100 2.71 12.36 -10.54
C ARG A 100 2.81 11.29 -11.62
N GLU A 101 4.01 11.00 -12.10
CA GLU A 101 4.23 9.84 -12.96
C GLU A 101 4.10 8.55 -12.17
N LEU A 102 4.72 8.49 -10.98
CA LEU A 102 4.60 7.36 -10.06
C LEU A 102 3.13 7.10 -9.69
N ASP A 103 2.35 8.13 -9.36
CA ASP A 103 0.92 8.03 -9.00
C ASP A 103 0.02 7.47 -10.12
N ARG A 104 0.49 7.45 -11.37
CA ARG A 104 -0.26 6.93 -12.52
C ARG A 104 0.02 5.45 -12.82
N ILE A 105 1.01 4.87 -12.15
CA ILE A 105 1.40 3.45 -12.28
C ILE A 105 0.56 2.65 -11.28
#